data_AF-A0A2R6A781-F1
#
_entry.id   AF-A0A2R6A781-F1
#
_cell.length_a   1.000
_cell.length_b   1.000
_cell.length_c   1.000
_cell.angle_alpha   90.00
_cell.angle_beta   90.00
_cell.angle_gamma   90.00
#
_symmetry.space_group_name_H-M   'P 1'
#
loop_
_entity.id
_entity.type
_entity.pdbx_description
1 polymer ?
#
loop_
_entity_poly.entity_id
_entity_poly.type
_entity_poly.pdbx_seq_one_letter_code
_entity_poly.pdbx_strand_id
1 'polypeptide(L)' 'MRGRRGTEEEELKQKIRALLREGKTYEEIEKQTGASEHTIAKVKKKMEKDEVGHRSPLESNPGTQEDQDENAPPWRR' A
#
# COMPACT_ATOMS: atom_id res chain seq x y z
N MET A 1 12.14 -34.93 9.77
CA MET A 1 13.01 -33.90 9.15
C MET A 1 12.11 -32.79 8.59
N ARG A 2 12.23 -31.57 9.13
CA ARG A 2 11.41 -30.39 8.77
C ARG A 2 11.70 -29.95 7.32
N GLY A 3 10.65 -29.69 6.56
CA GLY A 3 10.68 -29.38 5.13
C GLY A 3 11.48 -28.11 4.81
N ARG A 4 12.55 -28.28 4.02
CA ARG A 4 13.28 -27.21 3.31
C ARG A 4 12.64 -26.95 1.94
N ARG A 5 11.43 -26.38 1.92
CA ARG A 5 10.75 -26.02 0.65
C ARG A 5 10.10 -24.62 0.63
N GLY A 6 10.35 -23.78 1.64
CA GLY A 6 9.75 -22.44 1.76
C GLY A 6 10.73 -21.29 1.94
N THR A 7 12.03 -21.54 2.08
CA THR A 7 13.01 -20.52 2.46
C THR A 7 13.21 -19.44 1.39
N GLU A 8 13.32 -19.82 0.12
CA GLU A 8 13.67 -18.86 -0.94
C GLU A 8 12.59 -17.78 -1.15
N GLU A 9 11.30 -18.15 -1.09
CA GLU A 9 10.20 -17.19 -1.24
C GLU A 9 10.06 -16.28 -0.01
N GLU A 10 10.32 -16.79 1.19
CA GLU A 10 10.31 -15.99 2.41
C GLU A 10 11.50 -15.02 2.46
N GLU A 11 12.69 -15.47 2.05
CA GLU A 11 13.89 -14.62 1.95
C GLU A 11 13.68 -13.47 0.97
N LEU A 12 13.02 -13.73 -0.17
CA LEU A 12 12.68 -12.69 -1.14
C LEU A 12 11.75 -11.63 -0.52
N LYS A 13 10.69 -12.07 0.18
CA LYS A 13 9.75 -11.15 0.85
C LYS A 13 10.43 -10.33 1.94
N GLN A 14 11.35 -10.93 2.70
CA GLN A 14 12.10 -10.22 3.73
C GLN A 14 13.01 -9.15 3.13
N LYS A 15 13.71 -9.47 2.02
CA LYS A 15 14.52 -8.48 1.28
C LYS A 15 13.66 -7.32 0.78
N ILE A 16 12.53 -7.59 0.13
CA ILE A 16 11.61 -6.55 -0.35
C ILE A 16 11.13 -5.67 0.82
N ARG A 17 10.75 -6.28 1.96
CA ARG A 17 10.32 -5.56 3.16
C ARG A 17 11.41 -4.65 3.73
N ALA A 18 12.67 -5.10 3.75
CA ALA A 18 13.79 -4.27 4.20
C ALA A 18 14.02 -3.08 3.27
N LEU A 19 14.06 -3.32 1.95
CA LEU A 19 14.29 -2.26 0.96
C LEU A 19 13.16 -1.22 0.94
N LEU A 20 11.91 -1.65 1.14
CA LEU A 20 10.76 -0.75 1.29
C LEU A 20 10.88 0.12 2.56
N ARG A 21 11.37 -0.44 3.67
CA ARG A 21 11.61 0.32 4.92
C ARG A 21 12.77 1.32 4.78
N GLU A 22 13.77 1.01 3.96
CA GLU A 22 14.85 1.94 3.61
C GLU A 22 14.38 3.11 2.72
N GLY A 23 13.16 3.03 2.15
CA GLY A 23 12.62 4.06 1.26
C GLY A 23 13.11 3.94 -0.19
N LYS A 24 13.60 2.76 -0.60
CA LYS A 24 14.03 2.52 -1.98
C LYS A 24 12.84 2.52 -2.95
N THR A 25 13.09 2.92 -4.19
CA THR A 25 12.11 2.93 -5.26
C THR A 25 11.80 1.51 -5.75
N TYR A 26 10.63 1.32 -6.35
CA TYR A 26 10.20 0.04 -6.90
C TYR A 26 11.18 -0.54 -7.93
N GLU A 27 11.74 0.31 -8.80
CA GLU A 27 12.73 -0.10 -9.81
C GLU A 27 14.04 -0.59 -9.18
N GLU A 28 14.52 0.07 -8.13
CA GLU A 28 15.73 -0.34 -7.40
C GLU A 28 15.51 -1.69 -6.69
N ILE A 29 14.32 -1.88 -6.12
CA ILE A 29 13.92 -3.12 -5.45
C ILE A 29 13.84 -4.25 -6.48
N GLU A 30 13.26 -4.00 -7.65
CA GLU A 30 13.22 -4.96 -8.75
C GLU A 30 14.62 -5.34 -9.21
N LYS A 31 15.52 -4.37 -9.41
CA LYS A 31 16.93 -4.65 -9.78
C LYS A 31 17.66 -5.48 -8.72
N GLN A 32 17.43 -5.23 -7.43
CA GLN A 32 18.11 -5.94 -6.34
C GLN A 32 17.53 -7.32 -6.03
N THR A 33 16.23 -7.50 -6.22
CA THR A 33 15.52 -8.72 -5.81
C THR A 33 15.09 -9.58 -6.98
N GLY A 34 15.08 -9.04 -8.20
CA GLY A 34 14.49 -9.67 -9.38
C GLY A 34 12.96 -9.79 -9.32
N ALA A 35 12.32 -9.20 -8.30
CA ALA A 35 10.88 -9.28 -8.12
C ALA A 35 10.19 -8.19 -8.95
N SER A 36 9.14 -8.59 -9.66
CA SER A 36 8.29 -7.66 -10.38
C SER A 36 7.62 -6.64 -9.46
N GLU A 37 7.36 -5.44 -9.98
CA GLU A 37 6.63 -4.38 -9.25
C GLU A 37 5.34 -4.88 -8.60
N HIS A 38 4.60 -5.75 -9.27
CA HIS A 38 3.38 -6.34 -8.74
C HIS A 38 3.63 -7.16 -7.46
N THR A 39 4.75 -7.90 -7.40
CA THR A 39 5.15 -8.65 -6.21
C THR A 39 5.53 -7.70 -5.08
N ILE A 40 6.28 -6.65 -5.39
CA ILE A 40 6.70 -5.61 -4.44
C ILE A 40 5.49 -4.92 -3.82
N ALA A 41 4.53 -4.49 -4.65
CA ALA A 41 3.29 -3.87 -4.21
C ALA A 41 2.46 -4.80 -3.30
N LYS A 42 2.40 -6.09 -3.63
CA LYS A 42 1.69 -7.10 -2.82
C LYS A 42 2.35 -7.31 -1.46
N VAL A 43 3.68 -7.27 -1.39
CA VAL A 43 4.43 -7.32 -0.12
C VAL A 43 4.18 -6.07 0.71
N LYS A 44 4.28 -4.88 0.11
CA LYS A 44 3.97 -3.60 0.78
C LYS A 44 2.57 -3.59 1.37
N LYS A 45 1.55 -3.95 0.58
CA LYS A 45 0.15 -4.02 1.02
C LYS A 45 -0.07 -5.02 2.15
N LYS A 46 0.66 -6.14 2.15
CA LYS A 46 0.64 -7.10 3.25
C LYS A 46 1.26 -6.52 4.52
N MET A 47 2.37 -5.77 4.41
CA MET A 47 2.99 -5.09 5.55
C MET A 47 2.03 -4.06 6.16
N GLU A 48 1.41 -3.22 5.33
CA GLU A 48 0.41 -2.26 5.79
C GLU A 48 -0.77 -2.96 6.46
N LYS A 49 -1.26 -4.08 5.91
CA LYS A 49 -2.35 -4.84 6.53
C LYS A 49 -1.98 -5.48 7.88
N ASP A 50 -0.72 -5.85 8.05
CA ASP A 50 -0.21 -6.45 9.31
C ASP A 50 0.06 -5.36 10.37
N GLU A 51 0.61 -4.21 9.96
CA GLU A 51 0.82 -3.04 10.84
C GLU A 51 -0.50 -2.34 11.18
N VAL A 52 -1.49 -2.41 10.29
CA VAL A 52 -2.84 -1.86 10.46
C VAL A 52 -3.81 -3.01 10.75
N GLY A 53 -3.54 -3.76 11.82
CA GLY A 53 -4.59 -4.53 12.48
C GLY A 53 -5.72 -3.59 12.88
N HIS A 54 -6.82 -3.58 12.13
CA HIS A 54 -8.05 -2.85 12.42
C HIS A 54 -8.07 -1.32 12.18
N ARG A 55 -7.77 -0.84 10.97
CA ARG A 55 -8.55 0.33 10.49
C ARG A 55 -9.77 -0.18 9.73
N SER A 56 -10.90 -0.13 10.44
CA SER A 56 -12.23 -0.33 9.90
C SER A 56 -12.42 0.49 8.60
N PRO A 57 -13.30 0.08 7.66
CA PRO A 57 -13.44 0.70 6.35
C PRO A 57 -13.95 2.16 6.33
N LEU A 58 -14.04 2.83 7.48
CA LEU A 58 -14.75 4.09 7.64
C LEU A 58 -13.88 5.35 7.44
N GLU A 59 -12.55 5.21 7.34
CA GLU A 59 -11.63 6.37 7.33
C GLU A 59 -10.98 6.69 5.97
N SER A 60 -11.62 6.28 4.86
CA SER A 60 -11.25 6.79 3.53
C SER A 60 -12.42 7.50 2.88
N ASN A 61 -12.91 8.56 3.52
CA ASN A 61 -13.60 9.62 2.80
C ASN A 61 -12.52 10.63 2.40
N PRO A 62 -12.03 10.66 1.14
CA PRO A 62 -11.28 11.81 0.67
C PRO A 62 -12.25 12.98 0.64
N GLY A 63 -12.27 13.77 1.71
CA GLY A 63 -12.92 15.06 1.74
C GLY A 63 -12.21 15.98 0.76
N THR A 64 -12.53 15.85 -0.52
CA THR A 64 -12.24 16.88 -1.51
C THR A 64 -13.22 18.01 -1.24
N GLN A 65 -12.70 18.99 -0.52
CA GLN A 65 -13.14 20.37 -0.49
C GLN A 65 -13.43 20.85 -1.93
N GLU A 66 -14.71 21.05 -2.25
CA GLU A 66 -15.14 21.89 -3.36
C GLU A 66 -15.91 23.07 -2.76
N ASP A 67 -15.13 24.11 -2.43
CA ASP A 67 -15.62 25.46 -2.24
C ASP A 67 -15.97 26.04 -3.62
N GLN A 68 -17.27 26.18 -3.91
CA GLN A 68 -17.80 27.18 -4.85
C GLN A 68 -19.16 27.70 -4.34
N ASP A 69 -19.02 28.70 -3.47
CA ASP A 69 -19.72 29.98 -3.44
C ASP A 69 -20.83 30.27 -4.49
N GLU A 70 -21.98 30.69 -3.95
CA GLU A 70 -23.03 31.59 -4.49
C GLU A 70 -23.73 31.35 -5.84
N ASN A 71 -25.08 31.24 -5.81
CA ASN A 71 -26.07 32.19 -6.39
C ASN A 71 -27.46 31.56 -6.73
N ALA A 72 -28.46 31.78 -5.85
CA ALA A 72 -29.93 32.02 -6.01
C ALA A 72 -30.81 31.28 -7.09
N PRO A 73 -32.18 31.18 -6.95
CA PRO A 73 -33.07 32.00 -6.12
C PRO A 73 -34.15 31.26 -5.28
N PRO A 74 -34.76 31.96 -4.29
CA PRO A 74 -35.93 31.45 -3.58
C PRO A 74 -37.17 31.66 -4.44
N TRP A 75 -37.78 30.59 -4.92
CA TRP A 75 -39.13 30.71 -5.48
C TRP A 75 -40.11 30.99 -4.36
N ARG A 76 -40.48 32.27 -4.26
CA ARG A 76 -41.70 32.73 -3.61
C ARG A 76 -42.88 31.89 -4.12
N ARG A 77 -43.60 31.23 -3.21
CA ARG A 77 -45.04 31.08 -3.33
C ARG A 77 -45.69 30.96 -1.97
#